data_AF-A0A1H2I481-F1
#
_entry.id   AF-A0A1H2I481-F1
#
_cell.length_a   1.000
_cell.length_b   1.000
_cell.length_c   1.000
_cell.angle_alpha   90.00
_cell.angle_beta   90.00
_cell.angle_gamma   90.00
#
_symmetry.space_group_name_H-M   'P 1'
#
loop_
_entity.id
_entity.type
_entity.pdbx_description
1 polymer ?
#
loop_
_entity_poly.entity_id
_entity_poly.type
_entity_poly.pdbx_seq_one_letter_code
_entity_poly.pdbx_strand_id
1 'polypeptide(L)'
;MELTQYVEALRGSLAAAGQAAADDVRSAAERLSYAVEPSLRLTLLEALGDAAAEITTQLDGVVVEVRLRGGDPEMVATETVAGPPQPPQPPTPPVPPLPPEDEGTSRVSLRLPETLKVRVEEAAAAEGMSVNAWLIRAVLQTLEPQRSSTRITIGRNLSGWVR
;
A
#
# COMPACT_ATOMS: atom_id res chain seq x y z
N MET A 1 9.32 -20.55 -2.67
CA MET A 1 9.59 -21.98 -2.89
C MET A 1 9.69 -22.21 -4.38
N GLU A 2 10.82 -22.74 -4.83
CA GLU A 2 11.04 -23.04 -6.26
C GLU A 2 10.31 -24.35 -6.62
N LEU A 3 9.18 -24.28 -7.32
CA LEU A 3 8.47 -25.49 -7.77
C LEU A 3 9.24 -26.23 -8.87
N THR A 4 10.05 -25.50 -9.61
CA THR A 4 10.87 -26.01 -10.71
C THR A 4 11.77 -27.18 -10.29
N GLN A 5 12.33 -27.15 -9.08
CA GLN A 5 13.18 -28.24 -8.59
C GLN A 5 12.41 -29.57 -8.41
N TYR A 6 11.15 -29.50 -7.99
CA TYR A 6 10.31 -30.67 -7.74
C TYR A 6 9.83 -31.28 -9.06
N VAL A 7 9.48 -30.41 -10.01
CA VAL A 7 9.14 -30.83 -11.39
C VAL A 7 10.34 -31.52 -12.04
N GLU A 8 11.54 -30.94 -11.92
CA GLU A 8 12.74 -31.51 -12.53
C GLU A 8 13.16 -32.83 -11.86
N ALA A 9 13.02 -32.93 -10.54
CA ALA A 9 13.23 -34.19 -9.83
C ALA A 9 12.27 -35.29 -10.29
N LEU A 10 11.00 -34.96 -10.54
CA LEU A 10 10.02 -35.90 -11.08
C LEU A 10 10.37 -36.32 -12.51
N ARG A 11 10.76 -35.37 -13.37
CA ARG A 11 11.21 -35.65 -14.75
C ARG A 11 12.41 -36.59 -14.74
N GLY A 12 13.40 -36.33 -13.90
CA GLY A 12 14.57 -37.19 -13.72
C GLY A 12 14.19 -38.59 -13.24
N SER A 13 13.24 -38.70 -12.31
CA SER A 13 12.75 -39.98 -11.80
C SER A 13 12.01 -40.80 -12.88
N LEU A 14 11.17 -40.14 -13.69
CA LEU A 14 10.50 -40.76 -14.85
C LEU A 14 11.50 -41.24 -15.90
N ALA A 15 12.50 -40.41 -16.21
CA ALA A 15 13.56 -40.77 -17.15
C ALA A 15 14.38 -41.97 -16.66
N ALA A 16 14.74 -41.99 -15.37
CA ALA A 16 15.45 -43.10 -14.75
C ALA A 16 14.64 -44.42 -14.83
N ALA A 17 13.34 -44.35 -14.53
CA ALA A 17 12.45 -45.52 -14.65
C ALA A 17 12.34 -46.05 -16.09
N GLY A 18 12.42 -45.16 -17.09
CA GLY A 18 12.38 -45.51 -18.52
C GLY A 18 13.69 -46.03 -19.11
N GLN A 19 14.80 -46.05 -18.37
CA GLN A 19 16.11 -46.47 -18.91
C GLN A 19 16.12 -47.93 -19.37
N ALA A 20 15.49 -48.83 -18.61
CA ALA A 20 15.40 -50.26 -18.94
C ALA A 20 14.24 -50.60 -19.91
N ALA A 21 13.45 -49.62 -20.35
CA ALA A 21 12.30 -49.83 -21.22
C ALA A 21 12.68 -49.79 -22.72
N ALA A 22 11.76 -50.26 -23.56
CA ALA A 22 11.87 -50.12 -25.01
C ALA A 22 11.81 -48.63 -25.45
N ASP A 23 12.41 -48.30 -26.60
CA ASP A 23 12.55 -46.91 -27.06
C ASP A 23 11.21 -46.18 -27.21
N ASP A 24 10.16 -46.86 -27.66
CA ASP A 24 8.81 -46.30 -27.78
C ASP A 24 8.25 -45.88 -26.42
N VAL A 25 8.51 -46.68 -25.37
CA VAL A 25 8.07 -46.40 -23.99
C VAL A 25 8.86 -45.22 -23.42
N ARG A 26 10.16 -45.13 -23.73
CA ARG A 26 11.00 -43.99 -23.32
C ARG A 26 10.52 -42.69 -23.97
N SER A 27 10.25 -42.70 -25.28
CA SER A 27 9.74 -41.53 -25.99
C SER A 27 8.34 -41.12 -25.51
N ALA A 28 7.48 -42.08 -25.16
CA ALA A 28 6.18 -41.81 -24.55
C ALA A 28 6.33 -41.17 -23.16
N ALA A 29 7.23 -41.70 -22.31
CA ALA A 29 7.49 -41.17 -20.98
C ALA A 29 8.02 -39.73 -21.02
N GLU A 30 8.93 -39.42 -21.95
CA GLU A 30 9.41 -38.06 -22.17
C GLU A 30 8.26 -37.12 -22.54
N ARG A 31 7.44 -37.45 -23.55
CA ARG A 31 6.30 -36.62 -23.96
C ARG A 31 5.29 -36.41 -22.84
N LEU A 32 4.98 -37.47 -22.08
CA LEU A 32 4.11 -37.38 -20.91
C LEU A 32 4.68 -36.46 -19.83
N SER A 33 5.98 -36.52 -19.57
CA SER A 33 6.63 -35.66 -18.56
C SER A 33 6.45 -34.17 -18.88
N TYR A 34 6.54 -33.78 -20.15
CA TYR A 34 6.27 -32.40 -20.58
C TYR A 34 4.78 -32.04 -20.54
N ALA A 35 3.91 -32.99 -20.90
CA ALA A 35 2.46 -32.74 -20.95
C ALA A 35 1.83 -32.59 -19.55
N VAL A 36 2.36 -33.30 -18.54
CA VAL A 36 1.80 -33.31 -17.17
C VAL A 36 2.29 -32.13 -16.33
N GLU A 37 3.42 -31.52 -16.68
CA GLU A 37 4.04 -30.44 -15.91
C GLU A 37 3.08 -29.29 -15.52
N PRO A 38 2.26 -28.72 -16.43
CA PRO A 38 1.34 -27.64 -16.06
C PRO A 38 0.28 -28.09 -15.05
N SER A 39 -0.29 -29.28 -15.23
CA SER A 39 -1.30 -29.85 -14.34
C SER A 39 -0.73 -30.15 -12.97
N LEU A 40 0.48 -30.73 -12.92
CA LEU A 40 1.17 -30.99 -11.67
C LEU A 40 1.47 -29.71 -10.90
N ARG A 41 1.95 -28.67 -11.59
CA ARG A 41 2.22 -27.36 -10.96
C ARG A 41 0.94 -26.80 -10.34
N LEU A 42 -0.18 -26.85 -11.05
CA LEU A 42 -1.47 -26.40 -10.53
C LEU A 42 -1.88 -27.19 -9.28
N THR A 43 -1.84 -28.52 -9.33
CA THR A 43 -2.20 -29.37 -8.19
C THR A 43 -1.31 -29.12 -6.97
N LEU A 44 -0.01 -28.86 -7.17
CA LEU A 44 0.89 -28.50 -6.07
C LEU A 44 0.53 -27.14 -5.45
N LEU A 45 0.12 -26.17 -6.26
CA LEU A 45 -0.32 -24.87 -5.75
C LEU A 45 -1.61 -24.98 -4.95
N GLU A 46 -2.57 -25.78 -5.41
CA GLU A 46 -3.82 -26.08 -4.68
C GLU A 46 -3.52 -26.75 -3.34
N ALA A 47 -2.68 -27.80 -3.33
CA ALA A 47 -2.29 -28.49 -2.11
C ALA A 47 -1.55 -27.58 -1.11
N LEU A 48 -0.71 -26.67 -1.59
CA LEU A 48 -0.06 -25.66 -0.73
C LEU A 48 -1.06 -24.65 -0.16
N GLY A 49 -2.08 -24.26 -0.94
CA GLY A 49 -3.16 -23.38 -0.49
C GLY A 49 -3.98 -24.02 0.62
N ASP A 50 -4.38 -25.27 0.44
CA ASP A 50 -5.12 -26.05 1.46
C ASP A 50 -4.28 -26.22 2.73
N ALA A 51 -2.99 -26.55 2.60
CA ALA A 51 -2.09 -26.66 3.74
C ALA A 51 -1.93 -25.33 4.49
N ALA A 52 -1.83 -24.20 3.79
CA ALA A 52 -1.74 -22.88 4.42
C ALA A 52 -3.04 -22.51 5.16
N ALA A 53 -4.20 -22.86 4.61
CA ALA A 53 -5.49 -22.68 5.27
C ALA A 53 -5.57 -23.53 6.55
N GLU A 54 -5.19 -24.81 6.49
CA GLU A 54 -5.16 -25.69 7.64
C GLU A 54 -4.22 -25.16 8.74
N ILE A 55 -3.00 -24.75 8.39
CA ILE A 55 -2.04 -24.17 9.32
C ILE A 55 -2.61 -22.88 9.96
N THR A 56 -3.26 -22.02 9.18
CA THR A 56 -3.90 -20.81 9.71
C THR A 56 -4.96 -21.13 10.76
N THR A 57 -5.73 -22.21 10.59
CA THR A 57 -6.72 -22.62 11.61
C THR A 57 -6.10 -23.14 12.90
N GLN A 58 -4.84 -23.60 12.84
CA GLN A 58 -4.11 -24.13 13.99
C GLN A 58 -3.28 -23.06 14.72
N LEU A 59 -3.07 -21.89 14.11
CA LEU A 59 -2.27 -20.81 14.67
C LEU A 59 -3.14 -19.62 15.08
N ASP A 60 -3.19 -19.33 16.39
CA ASP A 60 -3.88 -18.16 16.91
C ASP A 60 -3.12 -16.87 16.58
N GLY A 61 -3.80 -15.90 15.96
CA GLY A 61 -3.22 -14.57 15.68
C GLY A 61 -2.14 -14.56 14.60
N VAL A 62 -1.98 -15.65 13.84
CA VAL A 62 -1.07 -15.74 12.70
C VAL A 62 -1.83 -16.30 11.50
N VAL A 63 -1.83 -15.55 10.41
CA VAL A 63 -2.42 -15.97 9.13
C VAL A 63 -1.30 -16.40 8.19
N VAL A 64 -1.37 -17.62 7.68
CA VAL A 64 -0.41 -18.16 6.71
C VAL A 64 -1.06 -18.17 5.33
N GLU A 65 -0.43 -17.48 4.38
CA GLU A 65 -0.90 -17.39 3.00
C GLU A 65 0.19 -17.84 2.03
N VAL A 66 -0.22 -18.32 0.85
CA VAL A 66 0.68 -18.61 -0.27
C VAL A 66 0.59 -17.47 -1.28
N ARG A 67 1.67 -16.73 -1.48
CA ARG A 67 1.79 -15.62 -2.43
C ARG A 67 2.58 -16.06 -3.65
N LEU A 68 2.12 -15.72 -4.85
CA LEU A 68 2.88 -15.99 -6.07
C LEU A 68 3.78 -14.79 -6.40
N ARG A 69 5.07 -15.06 -6.59
CA ARG A 69 6.06 -14.05 -7.02
C ARG A 69 6.79 -14.58 -8.24
N GLY A 70 6.61 -13.94 -9.40
CA GLY A 70 7.23 -14.40 -10.64
C GLY A 70 6.79 -15.80 -11.11
N GLY A 71 5.70 -16.34 -10.55
CA GLY A 71 5.23 -17.71 -10.84
C GLY A 71 5.65 -18.76 -9.80
N ASP A 72 6.46 -18.37 -8.81
CA ASP A 72 6.89 -19.24 -7.72
C ASP A 72 6.10 -18.95 -6.43
N PRO A 73 5.59 -19.98 -5.74
CA PRO A 73 4.84 -19.82 -4.51
C PRO A 73 5.74 -19.49 -3.32
N GLU A 74 5.38 -18.50 -2.53
CA GLU A 74 6.06 -18.07 -1.30
C GLU A 74 5.05 -18.12 -0.16
N MET A 75 5.35 -18.92 0.86
CA MET A 75 4.49 -19.04 2.03
C MET A 75 4.86 -17.95 3.03
N VAL A 76 3.91 -17.11 3.41
CA VAL A 76 4.11 -15.93 4.26
C VAL A 76 3.18 -16.03 5.45
N ALA A 77 3.77 -15.98 6.65
CA ALA A 77 3.03 -15.88 7.89
C ALA A 77 2.94 -14.39 8.29
N THR A 78 1.72 -13.91 8.52
CA THR A 78 1.44 -12.54 8.94
C THR A 78 0.78 -12.58 10.31
N GLU A 79 1.37 -11.90 11.29
CA GLU A 79 0.74 -11.73 12.59
C GLU A 79 -0.49 -10.81 12.46
N THR A 80 -1.67 -11.36 12.72
CA THR A 80 -2.88 -10.59 12.91
C THR A 80 -2.86 -10.05 14.34
N VAL A 81 -2.26 -8.88 14.51
CA VAL A 81 -2.52 -8.07 15.70
C VAL A 81 -4.00 -7.69 15.65
N ALA A 82 -4.83 -8.43 16.38
CA ALA A 82 -6.23 -8.12 16.59
C ALA A 82 -6.33 -6.79 17.36
N GLY A 83 -6.19 -5.67 16.65
CA GLY A 83 -6.65 -4.38 17.12
C GLY A 83 -8.18 -4.44 17.27
N PRO A 84 -8.77 -3.75 18.26
CA PRO A 84 -10.21 -3.76 18.47
C PRO A 84 -10.95 -3.45 17.16
N PRO A 85 -12.08 -4.15 16.88
CA PRO A 85 -12.79 -4.03 15.62
C PRO A 85 -13.09 -2.57 15.31
N GLN A 86 -12.55 -2.07 14.20
CA GLN A 86 -12.89 -0.75 13.70
C GLN A 86 -14.39 -0.77 13.33
N PRO A 87 -15.20 0.19 13.81
CA PRO A 87 -16.59 0.26 13.42
C PRO A 87 -16.71 0.39 11.90
N PRO A 88 -17.72 -0.25 11.27
CA PRO A 88 -17.89 -0.24 9.82
C PRO A 88 -17.95 1.19 9.32
N GLN A 89 -17.10 1.51 8.34
CA GLN A 89 -17.10 2.83 7.69
C GLN A 89 -18.45 3.02 6.97
N PRO A 90 -19.13 4.16 7.16
CA PRO A 90 -20.34 4.47 6.41
C PRO A 90 -20.04 4.50 4.90
N PRO A 91 -20.98 4.07 4.04
CA PRO A 91 -20.77 4.02 2.60
C PRO A 91 -20.41 5.40 2.06
N THR A 92 -19.32 5.47 1.29
CA THR A 92 -18.84 6.69 0.66
C THR A 92 -19.93 7.27 -0.25
N PRO A 93 -20.34 8.54 -0.06
CA PRO A 93 -21.25 9.19 -0.99
C PRO A 93 -20.61 9.29 -2.39
N PRO A 94 -21.40 9.21 -3.48
CA PRO A 94 -20.88 9.28 -4.83
C PRO A 94 -20.08 10.56 -5.05
N VAL A 95 -18.84 10.41 -5.51
CA VAL A 95 -17.89 11.49 -5.76
C VAL A 95 -18.37 12.33 -6.96
N PRO A 96 -18.58 13.66 -6.81
CA PRO A 96 -18.81 14.55 -7.95
C PRO A 96 -17.58 14.55 -8.89
N PRO A 97 -17.76 14.71 -10.20
CA PRO A 97 -16.66 14.66 -11.16
C PRO A 97 -15.58 15.69 -10.82
N LEU A 98 -14.33 15.22 -10.75
CA LEU A 98 -13.14 15.99 -10.39
C LEU A 98 -12.85 17.05 -11.48
N PRO A 99 -12.64 18.33 -11.12
CA PRO A 99 -12.04 19.30 -12.05
C PRO A 99 -10.57 18.95 -12.34
N PRO A 100 -10.02 19.39 -13.50
CA PRO A 100 -8.72 18.96 -14.00
C PRO A 100 -7.56 19.31 -13.07
N GLU A 101 -6.53 18.48 -13.15
CA GLU A 101 -5.44 18.30 -12.21
C GLU A 101 -4.61 19.57 -11.92
N ASP A 102 -4.50 19.92 -10.63
CA ASP A 102 -3.50 20.87 -10.14
C ASP A 102 -2.18 20.13 -9.86
N GLU A 103 -1.14 20.56 -10.57
CA GLU A 103 0.26 20.13 -10.53
C GLU A 103 0.80 19.97 -9.08
N GLY A 104 1.25 18.76 -8.72
CA GLY A 104 2.29 18.55 -7.71
C GLY A 104 1.91 18.64 -6.22
N THR A 105 0.75 18.15 -5.78
CA THR A 105 0.45 18.06 -4.34
C THR A 105 1.20 16.90 -3.65
N SER A 106 1.99 17.19 -2.61
CA SER A 106 2.62 16.18 -1.74
C SER A 106 1.75 15.89 -0.51
N ARG A 107 1.43 14.61 -0.27
CA ARG A 107 0.58 14.18 0.86
C ARG A 107 1.39 14.09 2.16
N VAL A 108 0.94 14.78 3.21
CA VAL A 108 1.57 14.77 4.55
C VAL A 108 0.57 14.25 5.58
N SER A 109 1.00 13.33 6.46
CA SER A 109 0.20 12.85 7.60
C SER A 109 0.71 13.48 8.91
N LEU A 110 -0.14 14.27 9.56
CA LEU A 110 0.17 15.00 10.80
C LEU A 110 -0.57 14.38 11.99
N ARG A 111 0.15 14.08 13.08
CA ARG A 111 -0.45 13.64 14.35
C ARG A 111 -0.49 14.83 15.32
N LEU A 112 -1.69 15.31 15.64
CA LEU A 112 -1.88 16.39 16.61
C LEU A 112 -2.42 15.83 17.94
N PRO A 113 -2.00 16.37 19.09
CA PRO A 113 -2.76 16.24 20.33
C PRO A 113 -4.21 16.70 20.14
N GLU A 114 -5.16 16.04 20.82
CA GLU A 114 -6.60 16.29 20.64
C GLU A 114 -6.97 17.76 20.89
N THR A 115 -6.35 18.39 21.89
CA THR A 115 -6.57 19.80 22.23
C THR A 115 -6.15 20.76 21.11
N LEU A 116 -5.15 20.41 20.31
CA LEU A 116 -4.72 21.23 19.18
C LEU A 116 -5.61 21.03 17.96
N LYS A 117 -6.09 19.81 17.72
CA LYS A 117 -7.03 19.52 16.64
C LYS A 117 -8.31 20.35 16.78
N VAL A 118 -8.92 20.37 17.97
CA VAL A 118 -10.16 21.14 18.24
C VAL A 118 -9.96 22.62 17.94
N ARG A 119 -8.85 23.22 18.41
CA ARG A 119 -8.55 24.64 18.17
C ARG A 119 -8.37 24.97 16.68
N VAL A 120 -7.79 24.05 15.91
CA VAL A 120 -7.63 24.20 14.46
C VAL A 120 -8.99 24.14 13.75
N GLU A 121 -9.85 23.21 14.15
CA GLU A 121 -11.21 23.08 13.60
C GLU A 121 -12.05 24.32 13.90
N GLU A 122 -12.01 24.84 15.12
CA GLU A 122 -12.70 26.09 15.51
C GLU A 122 -12.19 27.31 14.71
N ALA A 123 -10.87 27.44 14.55
CA ALA A 123 -10.28 28.55 13.78
C ALA A 123 -10.64 28.48 12.29
N ALA A 124 -10.61 27.27 11.71
CA ALA A 124 -11.02 27.06 10.33
C ALA A 124 -12.53 27.36 10.14
N ALA A 125 -13.38 26.92 11.08
CA ALA A 125 -14.81 27.18 11.06
C ALA A 125 -15.14 28.67 11.20
N ALA A 126 -14.43 29.39 12.08
CA ALA A 126 -14.59 30.84 12.26
C ALA A 126 -14.26 31.63 10.98
N GLU A 127 -13.36 31.11 10.15
CA GLU A 127 -12.96 31.71 8.87
C GLU A 127 -13.74 31.16 7.67
N GLY A 128 -14.67 30.22 7.88
CA GLY A 128 -15.44 29.59 6.81
C GLY A 128 -14.59 28.76 5.84
N MET A 129 -13.42 28.30 6.29
CA MET A 129 -12.45 27.55 5.47
C MET A 129 -12.42 26.08 5.86
N SER A 130 -11.97 25.22 4.95
CA SER A 130 -11.60 23.85 5.33
C SER A 130 -10.35 23.87 6.20
N VAL A 131 -10.23 22.89 7.10
CA VAL A 131 -9.03 22.73 7.94
C VAL A 131 -7.76 22.67 7.09
N ASN A 132 -7.79 21.98 5.96
CA ASN A 132 -6.64 21.90 5.06
C ASN A 132 -6.26 23.28 4.48
N ALA A 133 -7.24 24.06 3.99
CA ALA A 133 -6.99 25.40 3.46
C ALA A 133 -6.48 26.36 4.54
N TRP A 134 -7.04 26.27 5.75
CA TRP A 134 -6.61 27.06 6.90
C TRP A 134 -5.17 26.72 7.31
N LEU A 135 -4.81 25.44 7.37
CA LEU A 135 -3.45 24.98 7.68
C LEU A 135 -2.44 25.41 6.62
N ILE A 136 -2.77 25.29 5.33
CA ILE A 136 -1.90 25.76 4.24
C ILE A 136 -1.65 27.26 4.38
N ARG A 137 -2.69 28.06 4.63
CA ARG A 137 -2.55 29.51 4.85
C ARG A 137 -1.71 29.82 6.08
N ALA A 138 -1.90 29.12 7.20
CA ALA A 138 -1.11 29.32 8.41
C ALA A 138 0.39 29.01 8.18
N VAL A 139 0.69 27.95 7.43
CA VAL A 139 2.06 27.62 7.02
C VAL A 139 2.64 28.70 6.11
N LEU A 140 1.89 29.17 5.12
CA LEU A 140 2.35 30.27 4.26
C LEU A 140 2.63 31.55 5.06
N GLN A 141 1.80 31.89 6.04
CA GLN A 141 2.01 33.06 6.91
C GLN A 141 3.24 32.94 7.81
N THR A 142 3.62 31.73 8.21
CA THR A 142 4.82 31.49 9.02
C THR A 142 6.10 31.41 8.19
N LEU A 143 5.99 30.98 6.92
CA LEU A 143 7.09 30.94 5.98
C LEU A 143 7.36 32.28 5.29
N GLU A 144 6.38 33.18 5.23
CA GLU A 144 6.59 34.54 4.73
C GLU A 144 7.49 35.31 5.71
N PRO A 145 8.73 35.70 5.33
CA PRO A 145 9.60 36.47 6.20
C PRO A 145 8.92 37.80 6.51
N GLN A 146 8.81 38.15 7.80
CA GLN A 146 8.23 39.42 8.25
C GLN A 146 8.86 40.58 7.48
N ARG A 147 8.14 41.11 6.48
CA ARG A 147 8.32 42.48 6.03
C ARG A 147 7.73 43.38 7.09
N SER A 148 8.49 43.53 8.18
CA SER A 148 8.30 44.55 9.19
C SER A 148 8.43 45.91 8.51
N SER A 149 7.34 46.39 7.91
CA SER A 149 7.21 47.82 7.66
C SER A 149 6.90 48.47 9.00
N THR A 150 7.94 48.65 9.80
CA THR A 150 7.93 49.64 10.87
C THR A 150 7.75 50.99 10.17
N ARG A 151 6.50 51.41 10.00
CA ARG A 151 6.16 52.76 9.58
C ARG A 151 6.46 53.65 10.77
N ILE A 152 7.73 54.05 10.91
CA ILE A 152 8.13 55.10 11.84
C ILE A 152 7.50 56.39 11.28
N THR A 153 6.43 56.83 11.94
CA THR A 153 5.86 58.16 11.77
C THR A 153 6.89 59.17 12.28
N ILE A 154 7.74 59.67 11.39
CA ILE A 154 8.58 60.85 11.65
C ILE A 154 7.77 62.06 11.18
N GLY A 155 7.21 62.78 12.15
CA GLY A 155 6.55 64.04 11.92
C GLY A 155 7.49 65.04 11.26
N ARG A 156 7.02 65.68 10.19
CA ARG A 156 7.59 66.93 9.68
C ARG A 156 6.45 67.92 9.48
N ASN A 157 6.15 68.60 10.59
CA ASN A 157 5.60 69.93 10.63
C ASN A 157 6.56 70.91 9.94
N LEU A 158 6.13 71.48 8.82
CA LEU A 158 6.75 72.65 8.20
C LEU A 158 5.65 73.67 7.93
N SER A 159 5.55 74.63 8.84
CA SER A 159 4.84 75.90 8.67
C SER A 159 5.62 76.81 7.73
N GLY A 160 4.95 77.40 6.74
CA GLY A 160 5.48 78.48 5.93
C GLY A 160 4.34 79.31 5.36
N TRP A 161 4.22 80.56 5.82
CA TRP A 161 3.38 81.60 5.23
C TRP A 161 4.18 82.37 4.16
N VAL A 162 3.50 83.32 3.48
CA VAL A 162 3.98 84.42 2.58
C VAL A 162 3.53 84.17 1.13
N ARG A 163 2.83 85.08 0.43
CA ARG A 163 2.24 86.40 0.71
C ARG A 163 1.05 86.59 -0.24
#